data_AF-A0A6L9W148-F1
#
_entry.id   AF-A0A6L9W148-F1
#
_cell.length_a   1.000
_cell.length_b   1.000
_cell.length_c   1.000
_cell.angle_alpha   90.00
_cell.angle_beta   90.00
_cell.angle_gamma   90.00
#
_symmetry.space_group_name_H-M   'P 1'
#
loop_
_entity.id
_entity.type
_entity.pdbx_description
1 polymer ?
#
loop_
_entity_poly.entity_id
_entity_poly.type
_entity_poly.pdbx_seq_one_letter_code
_entity_poly.pdbx_strand_id
1 'polypeptide(L)'
;MTDRSSRYLRVRLHDGTWVAGKFADRSYAGGHPHPTDLLLEESWAVDQETGELADEQGPAYPVYIPAGEMVLLEQLPAGDGTREGA
;
A
#
# COMPACT_ATOMS: atom_id res chain seq x y z
N MET A 1 22.26 6.21 -7.00
CA MET A 1 20.81 6.31 -6.73
C MET A 1 20.40 4.95 -6.23
N THR A 2 20.06 4.82 -4.95
CA THR A 2 19.62 3.55 -4.39
C THR A 2 18.20 3.33 -4.89
N ASP A 3 18.04 2.46 -5.88
CA ASP A 3 16.76 1.93 -6.30
C ASP A 3 16.06 1.36 -5.05
N ARG A 4 15.05 2.05 -4.53
CA ARG A 4 14.22 1.46 -3.49
C ARG A 4 13.39 0.42 -4.21
N SER A 5 13.77 -0.86 -4.08
CA SER A 5 12.97 -1.97 -4.60
C SER A 5 11.52 -1.76 -4.15
N SER A 6 10.62 -1.52 -5.11
CA SER A 6 9.22 -1.21 -4.85
C SER A 6 8.58 -2.32 -4.06
N ARG A 7 7.75 -1.97 -3.07
CA ARG A 7 7.08 -2.93 -2.19
C ARG A 7 5.58 -2.73 -2.28
N TYR A 8 4.82 -3.81 -2.16
CA TYR A 8 3.38 -3.72 -1.99
C TYR A 8 3.05 -3.75 -0.51
N LEU A 9 2.23 -2.80 -0.08
CA LEU A 9 1.73 -2.71 1.28
C LEU A 9 0.22 -2.90 1.27
N ARG A 10 -0.29 -3.54 2.32
CA ARG A 10 -1.71 -3.48 2.69
C ARG A 10 -1.86 -2.86 4.07
N VAL A 11 -2.96 -2.17 4.26
CA VAL A 11 -3.28 -1.43 5.46
C VAL A 11 -4.72 -1.72 5.84
N ARG A 12 -4.93 -2.10 7.10
CA ARG A 12 -6.28 -2.23 7.67
C ARG A 12 -6.61 -0.97 8.47
N LEU A 13 -7.74 -0.37 8.16
CA LEU A 13 -8.23 0.82 8.85
C LEU A 13 -9.05 0.46 10.09
N HIS A 14 -9.32 1.46 10.93
CA HIS A 14 -10.13 1.30 12.15
C HIS A 14 -11.57 0.84 11.88
N ASP A 15 -12.14 1.22 10.75
CA ASP A 15 -13.48 0.79 10.31
C ASP A 15 -13.49 -0.65 9.74
N GLY A 16 -12.33 -1.30 9.66
CA GLY A 16 -12.16 -2.65 9.12
C GLY A 16 -11.83 -2.70 7.63
N THR A 17 -11.89 -1.56 6.92
CA THR A 17 -11.58 -1.46 5.48
C THR A 17 -10.13 -1.82 5.19
N TRP A 18 -9.91 -2.54 4.10
CA TRP A 18 -8.58 -2.79 3.54
C TRP A 18 -8.25 -1.79 2.44
N VAL A 19 -7.04 -1.22 2.52
CA VAL A 19 -6.44 -0.38 1.50
C VAL A 19 -5.09 -0.98 1.14
N ALA A 20 -4.75 -1.05 -0.15
CA ALA A 20 -3.45 -1.54 -0.59
C ALA A 20 -2.84 -0.63 -1.63
N GLY A 21 -1.52 -0.72 -1.76
CA GLY A 21 -0.81 0.08 -2.75
C GLY A 21 0.69 -0.17 -2.80
N LYS A 22 1.31 0.43 -3.81
CA LYS A 22 2.75 0.38 -4.04
C LYS A 22 3.45 1.47 -3.25
N PHE A 23 4.47 1.07 -2.50
CA PHE A 23 5.43 1.93 -1.84
C PHE A 23 6.74 1.94 -2.65
N ALA A 24 7.03 3.07 -3.31
CA ALA A 24 8.27 3.28 -4.07
C ALA A 24 8.74 4.75 -3.97
N ASP A 25 9.39 5.27 -5.00
CA ASP A 25 10.13 6.53 -4.93
C ASP A 25 9.26 7.77 -4.64
N ARG A 26 7.99 7.77 -5.02
CA ARG A 26 7.05 8.88 -4.73
C ARG A 26 6.21 8.64 -3.48
N SER A 27 6.53 7.60 -2.72
CA SER A 27 5.82 7.23 -1.48
C SER A 27 6.48 7.84 -0.25
N TYR A 28 5.71 7.99 0.82
CA TYR A 28 6.18 8.50 2.11
C TYR A 28 5.59 7.69 3.25
N ALA A 29 6.41 7.40 4.26
CA ALA A 29 5.96 6.84 5.53
C ALA A 29 6.54 7.70 6.65
N GLY A 30 5.66 8.38 7.38
CA GLY A 30 6.02 9.13 8.57
C GLY A 30 6.40 8.19 9.71
N GLY A 31 7.20 8.67 10.65
CA GLY A 31 7.60 7.92 11.84
C GLY A 31 7.69 8.81 13.05
N HIS A 32 7.76 8.19 14.23
CA HIS A 32 7.87 8.89 15.51
C HIS A 32 8.98 9.96 15.49
N PRO A 33 8.78 11.16 16.08
CA PRO A 33 7.68 11.58 16.97
C PRO A 33 6.41 12.11 16.27
N HIS A 34 6.38 12.13 14.94
CA HIS A 34 5.23 12.62 14.19
C HIS A 34 4.21 11.51 13.91
N PRO A 35 2.94 11.86 13.61
CA PRO A 35 1.96 10.90 13.11
C PRO A 35 2.55 10.11 11.94
N THR A 36 2.43 8.79 12.01
CA THR A 36 2.89 7.85 10.99
C THR A 36 1.95 7.88 9.78
N ASP A 37 1.85 9.03 9.10
CA ASP A 37 1.04 9.10 7.88
C ASP A 37 1.69 8.29 6.77
N LEU A 38 0.87 7.74 5.87
CA LEU A 38 1.33 6.94 4.74
C LEU A 38 0.82 7.54 3.43
N LEU A 39 1.73 7.69 2.47
CA LEU A 39 1.41 7.95 1.07
C LEU A 39 1.91 6.79 0.23
N LEU A 40 1.01 6.11 -0.48
CA LEU A 40 1.34 5.11 -1.50
C LEU A 40 1.17 5.76 -2.86
N GLU A 41 2.12 5.54 -3.77
CA GLU A 41 2.13 6.21 -5.07
C GLU A 41 1.13 5.63 -6.08
N GLU A 42 0.68 4.39 -5.83
CA GLU A 42 -0.32 3.67 -6.61
C GLU A 42 -1.23 2.90 -5.66
N SER A 43 -2.55 3.09 -5.73
CA SER A 43 -3.50 2.23 -5.02
C SER A 43 -3.79 0.96 -5.81
N TRP A 44 -3.98 -0.15 -5.11
CA TRP A 44 -4.34 -1.44 -5.70
C TRP A 44 -5.64 -1.96 -5.09
N ALA A 45 -6.43 -2.67 -5.90
CA ALA A 45 -7.63 -3.32 -5.42
C ALA A 45 -7.26 -4.44 -4.44
N VAL A 46 -8.11 -4.62 -3.43
CA VAL A 46 -7.89 -5.55 -2.34
C VAL A 46 -9.23 -6.16 -1.93
N ASP A 47 -9.23 -7.47 -1.73
CA ASP A 47 -10.36 -8.19 -1.17
C ASP A 47 -10.63 -7.69 0.25
N GLN A 48 -11.86 -7.27 0.52
CA GLN A 48 -12.23 -6.65 1.81
C GLN A 48 -12.43 -7.67 2.94
N GLU A 49 -12.55 -8.97 2.63
CA GLU A 49 -12.66 -10.03 3.62
C GLU A 49 -11.28 -10.54 4.02
N THR A 50 -10.38 -10.75 3.05
CA THR A 50 -9.07 -11.40 3.25
C THR A 50 -7.89 -10.42 3.30
N GLY A 51 -8.04 -9.22 2.74
CA GLY A 51 -6.95 -8.26 2.59
C GLY A 51 -5.92 -8.65 1.51
N GLU A 52 -6.24 -9.59 0.61
CA GLU A 52 -5.37 -9.98 -0.49
C GLU A 52 -5.51 -9.03 -1.69
N LEU A 53 -4.41 -8.79 -2.41
CA LEU A 53 -4.46 -7.98 -3.64
C LEU A 53 -5.35 -8.66 -4.67
N ALA A 54 -6.30 -7.93 -5.23
CA ALA A 54 -7.12 -8.40 -6.33
C ALA A 54 -6.37 -8.19 -7.66
N ASP A 55 -6.37 -9.21 -8.51
CA ASP A 55 -5.63 -9.19 -9.79
C ASP A 55 -6.30 -8.36 -10.89
N GLU A 56 -7.58 -8.00 -10.74
CA GLU A 56 -8.41 -7.53 -11.86
C GLU A 56 -8.36 -6.03 -12.12
N GLN A 57 -7.78 -5.25 -11.20
CA GLN A 57 -7.76 -3.78 -11.28
C GLN A 57 -6.31 -3.30 -11.09
N GLY A 58 -5.73 -2.83 -12.20
CA GLY A 58 -4.40 -2.22 -12.20
C GLY A 58 -4.31 -1.00 -11.27
N PRO A 59 -3.10 -0.44 -11.10
CA PRO A 59 -2.86 0.65 -10.18
C PRO A 59 -3.73 1.87 -10.52
N ALA A 60 -4.35 2.47 -9.51
CA ALA A 60 -5.09 3.72 -9.65
C ALA A 60 -4.30 4.90 -9.05
N TYR A 61 -5.00 5.90 -8.52
CA TYR A 61 -4.42 7.14 -7.99
C TYR A 61 -3.57 6.91 -6.72
N PRO A 62 -2.66 7.83 -6.37
CA PRO A 62 -1.99 7.80 -5.07
C PRO A 62 -3.00 7.79 -3.92
N VAL A 63 -2.70 7.06 -2.85
CA VAL A 63 -3.54 7.00 -1.66
C VAL A 63 -2.80 7.52 -0.44
N TYR A 64 -3.42 8.48 0.24
CA TYR A 64 -2.97 9.01 1.52
C TYR A 64 -3.80 8.38 2.64
N ILE A 65 -3.11 7.87 3.65
CA ILE A 65 -3.73 7.23 4.81
C ILE A 65 -3.22 7.95 6.06
N PRO A 66 -4.10 8.61 6.82
CA PRO A 66 -3.72 9.25 8.08
C PRO A 66 -3.24 8.21 9.10
N ALA A 67 -2.22 8.56 9.88
CA ALA A 67 -1.71 7.69 10.94
C ALA A 67 -2.80 7.18 11.89
N GLY A 68 -3.73 8.08 12.25
CA GLY A 68 -4.81 7.81 13.20
C GLY A 68 -5.89 6.87 12.68
N GLU A 69 -5.87 6.54 11.38
CA GLU A 69 -6.83 5.60 10.77
C GLU A 69 -6.27 4.18 10.69
N MET A 70 -4.95 3.99 10.84
CA MET A 70 -4.28 2.72 10.60
C MET A 70 -4.22 1.84 11.85
N VAL A 71 -4.71 0.61 11.72
CA VAL A 71 -4.61 -0.41 12.78
C VAL A 71 -3.50 -1.42 12.49
N LEU A 72 -3.29 -1.74 11.21
CA LEU A 72 -2.31 -2.72 10.76
C LEU A 72 -1.72 -2.26 9.44
N LEU A 73 -0.39 -2.37 9.32
CA LEU A 73 0.33 -2.19 8.07
C LEU A 73 1.20 -3.42 7.86
N GLU A 74 1.07 -4.05 6.69
CA GLU A 74 1.83 -5.24 6.32
C GLU A 74 2.48 -5.07 4.97
N GLN A 75 3.75 -5.49 4.89
CA GLN A 75 4.42 -5.65 3.61
C GLN A 75 4.03 -6.99 3.00
N LEU A 76 3.51 -6.95 1.79
CA LEU A 76 3.20 -8.14 1.02
C LEU A 76 4.48 -8.72 0.40
N PRO A 77 4.54 -10.05 0.17
CA PRO A 77 5.64 -10.64 -0.57
C PRO A 77 5.75 -9.95 -1.94
N ALA A 78 6.98 -9.82 -2.43
CA ALA A 78 7.18 -9.44 -3.82
C ALA A 78 6.48 -10.50 -4.67
N GLY A 79 5.42 -10.12 -5.39
CA GLY A 79 4.85 -11.02 -6.39
C GLY A 79 5.96 -11.43 -7.36
N ASP A 80 5.96 -12.68 -7.80
CA ASP A 80 6.93 -13.24 -8.74
C ASP A 80 6.94 -12.46 -10.07
N GLY A 81 7.64 -11.31 -10.12
CA GLY A 81 8.17 -10.60 -11.28
C GLY A 81 7.26 -10.31 -12.48
N THR A 82 5.99 -10.70 -12.48
CA THR A 82 5.13 -10.79 -13.67
C THR A 82 3.87 -10.00 -13.41
N ARG A 83 4.00 -8.68 -13.28
CA ARG A 83 2.84 -7.76 -13.33
C ARG A 83 3.18 -6.49 -14.12
N GLU A 84 3.94 -6.64 -15.21
CA GLU A 84 3.93 -5.68 -16.32
C GLU A 84 2.92 -6.18 -17.37
N GLY A 85 1.88 -5.39 -17.65
CA GLY A 85 1.04 -5.59 -18.83
C GLY A 85 -0.46 -5.46 -18.57
N ALA A 86 -0.98 -4.25 -18.76
CA ALA A 86 -2.27 -4.01 -19.41
C ALA A 86 -2.22 -2.64 -20.10
#